data_AF-A0A8K1DVL3-F1
#
_entry.id   AF-A0A8K1DVL3-F1
#
_cell.length_a   1.000
_cell.length_b   1.000
_cell.length_c   1.000
_cell.angle_alpha   90.00
_cell.angle_beta   90.00
_cell.angle_gamma   90.00
#
_symmetry.space_group_name_H-M   'P 1'
#
loop_
_entity.id
_entity.type
_entity.pdbx_description
1 polymer ?
#
loop_
_entity_poly.entity_id
_entity_poly.type
_entity_poly.pdbx_seq_one_letter_code
_entity_poly.pdbx_strand_id
1 'polypeptide(L)'
;MLKVLIPTIMMFPTIWLASPKWLWTATATHGLLIALMSLAWLNWTSEAGWTMSNSYLATDPLSTPLLVLTCWLLPLMILASQNHIKPEPITRQRLYITLLTSLQTFLIMAFGATEIVMFYIMFEATLIPTLIIITRWGNQAERLNAGIYFLFYTLAGSLPLLVA
;
A
#
# COMPACT_ATOMS: atom_id res chain seq x y z
N MET A 1 -14.55 5.06 -1.96
CA MET A 1 -13.25 4.34 -1.99
C MET A 1 -12.91 3.76 -3.37
N LEU A 2 -13.85 3.11 -4.08
CA LEU A 2 -13.59 2.42 -5.37
C LEU A 2 -12.92 3.27 -6.47
N LYS A 3 -13.20 4.58 -6.54
CA LYS A 3 -12.60 5.51 -7.52
C LYS A 3 -11.07 5.56 -7.46
N VAL A 4 -10.47 5.32 -6.30
CA VAL A 4 -9.01 5.27 -6.11
C VAL A 4 -8.51 3.82 -6.15
N LEU A 5 -9.30 2.88 -5.63
CA LEU A 5 -8.95 1.46 -5.58
C LEU A 5 -8.85 0.82 -6.98
N ILE A 6 -9.75 1.14 -7.91
CA ILE A 6 -9.68 0.60 -9.27
C ILE A 6 -8.38 1.04 -9.97
N PRO A 7 -8.00 2.33 -9.98
CA PRO A 7 -6.69 2.77 -10.44
C PRO A 7 -5.50 2.09 -9.77
N THR A 8 -5.55 1.83 -8.46
CA THR A 8 -4.44 1.14 -7.76
C THR A 8 -4.33 -0.31 -8.21
N ILE A 9 -5.43 -1.04 -8.40
CA ILE A 9 -5.41 -2.38 -9.00
C ILE A 9 -4.87 -2.34 -10.43
N MET A 10 -5.24 -1.33 -11.21
CA MET A 10 -4.74 -1.16 -12.58
C MET A 10 -3.24 -0.84 -12.64
N MET A 11 -2.57 -0.60 -11.51
CA MET A 11 -1.10 -0.53 -11.48
C MET A 11 -0.44 -1.90 -11.70
N PHE A 12 -1.06 -3.00 -11.31
CA PHE A 12 -0.48 -4.33 -11.54
C PHE A 12 -0.23 -4.61 -13.03
N PRO A 13 -1.22 -4.50 -13.94
CA PRO A 13 -0.97 -4.72 -15.36
C PRO A 13 0.00 -3.68 -15.94
N THR A 14 -0.02 -2.42 -15.49
CA THR A 14 0.91 -1.40 -16.02
C THR A 14 2.36 -1.75 -15.70
N ILE A 15 2.67 -2.24 -14.49
CA ILE A 15 4.03 -2.66 -14.11
C ILE A 15 4.56 -3.77 -15.03
N TRP A 16 3.72 -4.76 -15.34
CA TRP A 16 4.13 -5.93 -16.11
C TRP A 16 4.15 -5.70 -17.62
N LEU A 17 3.27 -4.85 -18.14
CA LEU A 17 3.16 -4.55 -19.57
C LEU A 17 4.07 -3.39 -20.01
N ALA A 18 4.48 -2.49 -19.10
CA ALA A 18 5.33 -1.36 -19.44
C ALA A 18 6.70 -1.80 -19.99
N SER A 19 7.16 -1.07 -21.01
CA SER A 19 8.52 -1.26 -21.54
C SER A 19 9.57 -0.93 -20.45
N PRO A 20 10.73 -1.62 -20.43
CA PRO A 20 11.70 -1.49 -19.34
C PRO A 20 12.23 -0.07 -19.17
N LYS A 21 12.33 0.70 -20.26
CA LYS A 21 12.78 2.10 -20.23
C LYS A 21 11.77 3.03 -19.54
N TRP A 22 10.48 2.73 -19.67
CA TRP A 22 9.37 3.56 -19.18
C TRP A 22 8.77 3.05 -17.88
N LEU A 23 9.26 1.94 -17.35
CA LEU A 23 8.69 1.29 -16.17
C LEU A 23 8.60 2.25 -14.98
N TRP A 24 9.74 2.85 -14.57
CA TRP A 24 9.79 3.75 -13.42
C TRP A 24 8.98 5.03 -13.63
N THR A 25 9.10 5.64 -14.82
CA THR A 25 8.38 6.87 -15.14
C THR A 25 6.88 6.65 -15.21
N ALA A 26 6.41 5.59 -15.87
CA ALA A 26 5.00 5.24 -15.95
C ALA A 26 4.42 4.91 -14.57
N THR A 27 5.14 4.14 -13.74
CA THR A 27 4.62 3.80 -12.41
C THR A 27 4.58 5.01 -11.49
N ALA A 28 5.56 5.92 -11.58
CA ALA A 28 5.56 7.15 -10.78
C ALA A 28 4.46 8.12 -11.22
N THR A 29 4.23 8.28 -12.53
CA THR A 29 3.17 9.16 -13.05
C THR A 29 1.78 8.64 -12.69
N HIS A 30 1.51 7.34 -12.87
CA HIS A 30 0.24 6.75 -12.46
C HIS A 30 0.06 6.81 -10.94
N GLY A 31 1.10 6.56 -10.15
CA GLY A 31 1.06 6.73 -8.69
C GLY A 31 0.73 8.15 -8.26
N LEU A 32 1.30 9.16 -8.93
CA LEU A 32 1.03 10.57 -8.65
C LEU A 32 -0.39 10.97 -9.07
N LEU A 33 -0.92 10.47 -10.19
CA LEU A 33 -2.31 10.67 -10.57
C LEU A 33 -3.28 10.10 -9.52
N ILE A 34 -2.98 8.92 -8.98
CA ILE A 34 -3.74 8.30 -7.88
C ILE A 34 -3.68 9.18 -6.62
N ALA A 35 -2.49 9.67 -6.27
CA ALA A 35 -2.30 10.57 -5.13
C ALA A 35 -3.12 11.86 -5.27
N LEU A 36 -3.12 12.49 -6.46
CA LEU A 36 -3.95 13.67 -6.71
C LEU A 36 -5.45 13.37 -6.62
N MET A 37 -5.91 12.23 -7.13
CA MET A 37 -7.31 11.83 -7.01
C MET A 37 -7.73 11.59 -5.55
N SER A 38 -6.81 11.16 -4.69
CA SER A 38 -7.11 10.92 -3.26
C SER A 38 -7.50 12.20 -2.50
N LEU A 39 -7.04 13.37 -2.95
CA LEU A 39 -7.40 14.66 -2.34
C LEU A 39 -8.92 14.95 -2.40
N ALA A 40 -9.65 14.30 -3.31
CA ALA A 40 -11.10 14.40 -3.37
C ALA A 40 -11.80 13.91 -2.09
N TRP A 41 -11.14 13.08 -1.27
CA TRP A 41 -11.67 12.62 0.03
C TRP A 41 -11.58 13.65 1.15
N LEU A 42 -10.82 14.74 0.97
CA LEU A 42 -10.73 15.80 1.97
C LEU A 42 -11.96 16.71 1.99
N ASN A 43 -12.83 16.61 0.98
CA ASN A 43 -14.07 17.38 0.92
C ASN A 43 -15.09 16.84 1.92
N TRP A 44 -15.03 17.34 3.14
CA TRP A 44 -15.97 17.05 4.20
C TRP A 44 -17.24 17.88 4.05
N THR A 45 -18.31 17.23 3.59
CA THR A 45 -19.65 17.84 3.50
C THR A 45 -20.63 17.30 4.54
N SER A 46 -20.31 16.18 5.20
CA SER A 46 -21.23 15.51 6.12
C SER A 46 -21.02 15.95 7.58
N GLU A 47 -22.07 16.51 8.17
CA GLU A 47 -22.20 16.75 9.63
C GLU A 47 -22.08 15.45 10.45
N ALA A 48 -22.44 14.30 9.86
CA ALA A 48 -22.52 13.00 10.53
C ALA A 48 -21.19 12.24 10.66
N GLY A 49 -20.05 12.84 10.28
CA GLY A 49 -18.72 12.25 10.49
C GLY A 49 -18.40 11.00 9.67
N TRP A 50 -19.34 10.40 8.93
CA TRP A 50 -19.09 9.18 8.13
C TRP A 50 -19.62 9.33 6.72
N THR A 51 -18.75 9.06 5.74
CA THR A 51 -19.13 8.99 4.32
C THR A 51 -18.99 7.55 3.83
N MET A 52 -20.13 6.84 3.82
CA MET A 52 -20.18 5.46 3.32
C MET A 52 -20.09 5.45 1.79
N SER A 53 -19.12 4.72 1.25
CA SER A 53 -19.00 4.54 -0.21
C SER A 53 -19.61 3.23 -0.71
N ASN A 54 -19.63 2.20 0.14
CA ASN A 54 -20.38 0.96 -0.01
C ASN A 54 -20.60 0.35 1.39
N SER A 55 -21.34 -0.77 1.49
CA SER A 55 -21.55 -1.49 2.76
C SER A 55 -20.26 -1.84 3.50
N TYR A 56 -19.19 -2.17 2.75
CA TYR A 56 -17.92 -2.60 3.33
C TYR A 56 -16.88 -1.48 3.48
N LEU A 57 -17.05 -0.35 2.79
CA LEU A 57 -16.00 0.66 2.65
C LEU A 57 -16.50 2.07 2.98
N ALA A 58 -15.91 2.68 4.02
CA ALA A 58 -16.24 4.00 4.55
C ALA A 58 -15.03 4.92 4.63
N THR A 59 -15.30 6.22 4.75
CA THR A 59 -14.29 7.23 5.08
C THR A 59 -14.80 8.16 6.18
N ASP A 60 -13.95 8.41 7.17
CA ASP A 60 -14.19 9.25 8.36
C ASP A 60 -13.04 10.28 8.53
N PRO A 61 -13.15 11.29 9.42
CA PRO A 61 -12.15 12.36 9.53
C PRO A 61 -10.79 11.84 9.99
N LEU A 62 -10.74 10.64 10.58
CA LEU A 62 -9.52 10.00 11.04
C LEU A 62 -8.86 9.15 9.94
N SER A 63 -9.63 8.35 9.18
CA SER A 63 -9.09 7.56 8.07
C SER A 63 -8.72 8.43 6.87
N THR A 64 -9.44 9.52 6.60
CA THR A 64 -9.22 10.33 5.39
C THR A 64 -7.79 10.89 5.26
N PRO A 65 -7.15 11.48 6.29
CA PRO A 65 -5.75 11.91 6.18
C PRO A 65 -4.79 10.74 6.00
N LEU A 66 -5.04 9.60 6.65
CA LEU A 66 -4.22 8.39 6.53
C LEU A 66 -4.31 7.80 5.11
N LEU A 67 -5.51 7.75 4.54
CA LEU A 67 -5.78 7.30 3.18
C LEU A 67 -5.12 8.21 2.13
N VAL A 68 -5.17 9.53 2.32
CA VAL A 68 -4.47 10.47 1.44
C VAL A 68 -2.96 10.27 1.58
N LEU A 69 -2.44 10.18 2.80
CA LEU A 69 -1.00 9.98 3.04
C LEU A 69 -0.50 8.69 2.38
N THR A 70 -1.22 7.58 2.51
CA THR A 70 -0.85 6.29 1.88
C THR A 70 -0.79 6.40 0.36
N CYS A 71 -1.72 7.12 -0.28
CA CYS A 71 -1.70 7.34 -1.72
C CYS A 71 -0.51 8.20 -2.17
N TRP A 72 -0.15 9.21 -1.37
CA TRP A 72 1.02 10.05 -1.63
C TRP A 72 2.35 9.31 -1.42
N LEU A 73 2.41 8.37 -0.47
CA LEU A 73 3.63 7.66 -0.13
C LEU A 73 4.14 6.78 -1.30
N LEU A 74 3.25 6.20 -2.11
CA LEU A 74 3.64 5.32 -3.23
C LEU A 74 4.56 6.00 -4.26
N PRO A 75 4.18 7.12 -4.94
CA PRO A 75 5.06 7.76 -5.91
C PRO A 75 6.38 8.22 -5.27
N LEU A 76 6.36 8.65 -4.00
CA LEU A 76 7.58 9.01 -3.27
C LEU A 76 8.52 7.80 -3.07
N MET A 77 7.98 6.63 -2.69
CA MET A 77 8.78 5.40 -2.56
C MET A 77 9.38 4.95 -3.88
N ILE A 78 8.62 5.05 -4.98
CA ILE A 78 9.10 4.70 -6.32
C ILE A 78 10.29 5.60 -6.70
N LEU A 79 10.19 6.92 -6.46
CA LEU A 79 11.27 7.86 -6.74
C LEU A 79 12.50 7.67 -5.85
N ALA A 80 12.31 7.33 -4.58
CA ALA A 80 13.39 7.11 -3.64
C ALA A 80 14.16 5.81 -3.93
N SER A 81 13.46 4.75 -4.34
CA SER A 81 14.03 3.41 -4.50
C SER A 81 14.69 3.15 -5.87
N GLN A 82 14.39 3.97 -6.89
CA GLN A 82 14.84 3.76 -8.28
C GLN A 82 16.36 3.57 -8.42
N ASN A 83 17.16 4.37 -7.71
CA ASN A 83 18.63 4.33 -7.83
C ASN A 83 19.22 3.07 -7.21
N HIS A 84 18.66 2.64 -6.08
CA HIS A 84 19.11 1.46 -5.36
C HIS A 84 18.77 0.15 -6.11
N ILE A 85 17.68 0.14 -6.88
CA ILE A 85 17.14 -1.07 -7.53
C ILE A 85 17.57 -1.19 -9.00
N LYS A 86 18.10 -0.11 -9.58
CA LYS A 86 18.67 -0.09 -10.93
C LYS A 86 19.61 -1.26 -11.28
N PRO A 87 20.50 -1.77 -10.40
CA PRO A 87 21.37 -2.90 -10.74
C PRO A 87 20.65 -4.26 -10.77
N GLU A 88 19.44 -4.39 -10.22
CA GLU A 88 18.69 -5.65 -10.24
C GLU A 88 18.13 -5.95 -11.64
N PRO A 89 17.96 -7.23 -12.03
CA PRO A 89 17.31 -7.61 -13.27
C PRO A 89 15.87 -7.08 -13.33
N ILE A 90 15.39 -6.78 -14.53
CA ILE A 90 14.09 -6.13 -14.77
C ILE A 90 12.91 -6.84 -14.10
N THR A 91 12.94 -8.19 -14.03
CA THR A 91 11.90 -8.99 -13.37
C THR A 91 11.83 -8.71 -11.88
N ARG A 92 12.97 -8.52 -11.21
CA ARG A 92 13.02 -8.16 -9.79
C ARG A 92 12.65 -6.70 -9.56
N GLN A 93 12.99 -5.79 -10.47
CA GLN A 93 12.51 -4.41 -10.40
C GLN A 93 10.98 -4.37 -10.48
N ARG A 94 10.37 -5.12 -11.41
CA ARG A 94 8.92 -5.29 -11.52
C ARG A 94 8.32 -5.86 -10.24
N LEU A 95 8.89 -6.94 -9.71
CA LEU A 95 8.43 -7.54 -8.46
C LEU A 95 8.47 -6.55 -7.29
N TYR A 96 9.53 -5.75 -7.17
CA TYR A 96 9.61 -4.73 -6.13
C TYR A 96 8.47 -3.71 -6.21
N ILE A 97 8.19 -3.17 -7.41
CA ILE A 97 7.09 -2.22 -7.59
C ILE A 97 5.73 -2.90 -7.37
N THR A 98 5.58 -4.18 -7.73
CA THR A 98 4.35 -4.94 -7.40
C THR A 98 4.15 -5.09 -5.90
N LEU A 99 5.23 -5.25 -5.12
CA LEU A 99 5.13 -5.34 -3.67
C LEU A 99 4.75 -3.99 -3.06
N LEU A 100 5.35 -2.89 -3.51
CA LEU A 100 4.96 -1.54 -3.08
C LEU A 100 3.49 -1.23 -3.39
N THR A 101 3.03 -1.57 -4.59
CA THR A 101 1.62 -1.38 -4.98
C THR A 101 0.67 -2.29 -4.19
N SER A 102 1.05 -3.55 -3.93
CA SER A 102 0.26 -4.45 -3.08
C SER A 102 0.14 -3.91 -1.64
N LEU A 103 1.21 -3.37 -1.08
CA LEU A 103 1.22 -2.73 0.22
C LEU A 103 0.24 -1.55 0.24
N GLN A 104 0.28 -0.66 -0.76
CA GLN A 104 -0.69 0.43 -0.88
C GLN A 104 -2.13 -0.10 -0.96
N THR A 105 -2.40 -1.14 -1.75
CA THR A 105 -3.76 -1.69 -1.86
C THR A 105 -4.29 -2.23 -0.54
N PHE A 106 -3.46 -2.94 0.24
CA PHE A 106 -3.86 -3.45 1.54
C PHE A 106 -4.09 -2.33 2.55
N LEU A 107 -3.25 -1.29 2.56
CA LEU A 107 -3.46 -0.13 3.45
C LEU A 107 -4.73 0.66 3.12
N ILE A 108 -5.04 0.87 1.84
CA ILE A 108 -6.29 1.54 1.43
C ILE A 108 -7.50 0.73 1.91
N MET A 109 -7.42 -0.61 1.79
CA MET A 109 -8.49 -1.49 2.25
C MET A 109 -8.60 -1.56 3.77
N ALA A 110 -7.48 -1.53 4.50
CA ALA A 110 -7.47 -1.54 5.96
C ALA A 110 -8.10 -0.25 6.52
N PHE A 111 -7.63 0.93 6.11
CA PHE A 111 -8.18 2.20 6.60
C PHE A 111 -9.60 2.49 6.11
N GLY A 112 -10.03 1.88 5.01
CA GLY A 112 -11.40 2.00 4.52
C GLY A 112 -12.37 0.96 5.07
N ALA A 113 -11.92 -0.05 5.81
CA ALA A 113 -12.76 -1.15 6.27
C ALA A 113 -13.79 -0.69 7.31
N THR A 114 -15.03 -1.11 7.13
CA THR A 114 -16.14 -0.88 8.08
C THR A 114 -16.19 -1.93 9.18
N GLU A 115 -15.91 -3.18 8.84
CA GLU A 115 -15.93 -4.32 9.75
C GLU A 115 -14.54 -4.61 10.33
N ILE A 116 -14.47 -4.88 11.64
CA ILE A 116 -13.21 -5.12 12.37
C ILE A 116 -12.45 -6.34 11.81
N VAL A 117 -13.18 -7.39 11.43
CA VAL A 117 -12.57 -8.59 10.83
C VAL A 117 -11.93 -8.27 9.48
N MET A 118 -12.57 -7.43 8.67
CA MET A 118 -12.02 -6.99 7.39
C MET A 118 -10.78 -6.11 7.59
N PHE A 119 -10.81 -5.20 8.57
CA PHE A 119 -9.65 -4.42 8.98
C PHE A 119 -8.49 -5.35 9.37
N TYR A 120 -8.74 -6.34 10.23
CA TYR A 120 -7.73 -7.29 10.69
C TYR A 120 -7.08 -8.05 9.54
N ILE A 121 -7.89 -8.65 8.65
CA ILE A 121 -7.37 -9.42 7.50
C ILE A 121 -6.50 -8.53 6.61
N MET A 122 -6.95 -7.30 6.33
CA MET A 122 -6.19 -6.36 5.48
C MET A 122 -4.94 -5.86 6.17
N PHE A 123 -4.98 -5.64 7.49
CA PHE A 123 -3.84 -5.25 8.30
C PHE A 123 -2.76 -6.34 8.30
N GLU A 124 -3.12 -7.60 8.58
CA GLU A 124 -2.20 -8.74 8.51
C GLU A 124 -1.66 -8.97 7.09
N ALA A 125 -2.49 -8.75 6.06
CA ALA A 125 -2.05 -8.87 4.67
C ALA A 125 -0.90 -7.89 4.34
N THR A 126 -0.79 -6.74 5.01
CA THR A 126 0.34 -5.81 4.82
C THR A 126 1.68 -6.38 5.27
N LEU A 127 1.70 -7.37 6.16
CA LEU A 127 2.92 -8.01 6.64
C LEU A 127 3.64 -8.76 5.52
N ILE A 128 2.90 -9.34 4.56
CA ILE A 128 3.50 -10.16 3.50
C ILE A 128 4.37 -9.30 2.58
N PRO A 129 3.87 -8.20 1.96
CA PRO A 129 4.72 -7.37 1.11
C PRO A 129 5.88 -6.71 1.86
N THR A 130 5.64 -6.25 3.09
CA THR A 130 6.67 -5.58 3.91
C THR A 130 7.80 -6.53 4.28
N LEU A 131 7.48 -7.76 4.73
CA LEU A 131 8.46 -8.79 5.04
C LEU A 131 9.33 -9.12 3.83
N ILE A 132 8.70 -9.30 2.66
CA ILE A 132 9.43 -9.62 1.42
C ILE A 132 10.35 -8.46 1.06
N ILE A 133 9.91 -7.21 1.17
CA ILE A 133 10.74 -6.02 0.88
C ILE A 133 11.97 -5.98 1.80
N ILE A 134 11.78 -6.13 3.11
CA ILE A 134 12.85 -6.07 4.12
C ILE A 134 13.88 -7.17 3.88
N THR A 135 13.42 -8.43 3.80
CA THR A 135 14.30 -9.60 3.75
C THR A 135 15.01 -9.73 2.41
N ARG A 136 14.42 -9.27 1.31
CA ARG A 136 14.97 -9.43 -0.04
C ARG A 136 15.83 -8.25 -0.50
N TRP A 137 15.37 -7.01 -0.29
CA TRP A 137 16.05 -5.79 -0.76
C TRP A 137 16.71 -4.96 0.35
N GLY A 138 16.69 -5.42 1.60
CA GLY A 138 17.52 -4.84 2.66
C GLY A 138 19.02 -5.06 2.38
N ASN A 139 19.87 -4.07 2.67
CA ASN A 139 21.30 -4.15 2.31
C ASN A 139 22.14 -4.97 3.31
N GLN A 140 21.81 -4.90 4.59
CA GLN A 140 22.60 -5.53 5.67
C GLN A 140 22.22 -7.00 5.89
N ALA A 141 23.15 -7.80 6.43
CA ALA A 141 22.91 -9.20 6.76
C ALA A 141 21.82 -9.38 7.83
N GLU A 142 21.69 -8.41 8.75
CA GLU A 142 20.70 -8.39 9.83
C GLU A 142 19.25 -8.26 9.35
N ARG A 143 19.02 -8.04 8.04
CA ARG A 143 17.67 -7.94 7.44
C ARG A 143 16.78 -9.17 7.70
N LEU A 144 17.37 -10.36 7.82
CA LEU A 144 16.63 -11.57 8.13
C LEU A 144 16.15 -11.56 9.57
N ASN A 145 17.02 -11.18 10.52
CA ASN A 145 16.66 -11.05 11.93
C ASN A 145 15.61 -9.95 12.12
N ALA A 146 15.78 -8.79 11.48
CA ALA A 146 14.80 -7.71 11.50
C ALA A 146 13.43 -8.16 10.97
N GLY A 147 13.41 -8.95 9.88
CA GLY A 147 12.18 -9.54 9.34
C GLY A 147 11.50 -10.52 10.31
N ILE A 148 12.28 -11.36 11.00
CA ILE A 148 11.79 -12.29 12.02
C ILE A 148 11.15 -11.50 13.18
N TYR A 149 11.84 -10.50 13.72
CA TYR A 149 11.29 -9.67 14.80
C TYR A 149 10.02 -8.94 14.37
N PHE A 150 10.01 -8.35 13.18
CA PHE A 150 8.84 -7.68 12.63
C PHE A 150 7.63 -8.62 12.55
N LEU A 151 7.80 -9.83 12.01
CA LEU A 151 6.72 -10.80 11.84
C LEU A 151 6.19 -11.33 13.18
N PHE A 152 7.07 -11.76 14.08
CA PHE A 152 6.61 -12.41 15.31
C PHE A 152 6.04 -11.43 16.33
N TYR A 153 6.56 -10.20 16.39
CA TYR A 153 5.99 -9.19 17.28
C TYR A 153 4.62 -8.73 16.81
N THR A 154 4.41 -8.60 15.50
CA THR A 154 3.10 -8.23 14.94
C THR A 154 2.08 -9.35 15.15
N LEU A 155 2.40 -10.60 14.79
CA LEU A 155 1.50 -11.74 14.98
C LEU A 155 1.16 -12.01 16.45
N ALA A 156 2.16 -11.98 17.34
CA ALA A 156 1.90 -12.22 18.76
C ALA A 156 0.99 -11.15 19.38
N GLY A 157 1.13 -9.90 18.94
CA GLY A 157 0.28 -8.79 19.38
C GLY A 157 -1.09 -8.76 18.74
N SER A 158 -1.24 -9.24 17.50
CA SER A 158 -2.48 -9.15 16.73
C SER A 158 -3.42 -10.34 16.94
N LEU A 159 -2.92 -11.53 17.24
CA LEU A 159 -3.76 -12.71 17.48
C LEU A 159 -4.82 -12.50 18.59
N PRO A 160 -4.53 -11.83 19.73
CA PRO A 160 -5.56 -11.49 20.72
C PRO A 160 -6.68 -10.60 20.16
N LEU A 161 -6.37 -9.72 19.20
CA LEU A 161 -7.35 -8.84 18.56
C LEU A 161 -8.32 -9.59 17.66
N LEU A 162 -7.96 -10.78 17.16
CA LEU A 162 -8.87 -11.65 16.41
C LEU A 162 -9.86 -12.38 17.33
N VAL A 163 -9.42 -12.74 18.54
CA VAL A 163 -10.21 -13.57 19.46
C VAL A 163 -11.20 -12.76 20.29
N ALA A 164 -10.89 -11.48 20.54
CA ALA A 164 -11.72 -10.55 21.31
C ALA A 164 -12.95 -10.08 20.54
#